data_AF-K1SGL6-F1
#
_entry.id   AF-K1SGL6-F1
#
_cell.length_a   1.000
_cell.length_b   1.000
_cell.length_c   1.000
_cell.angle_alpha   90.00
_cell.angle_beta   90.00
_cell.angle_gamma   90.00
#
_symmetry.space_group_name_H-M   'P 1'
#
loop_
_entity.id
_entity.type
_entity.pdbx_description
1 polymer ?
#
loop_
_entity_poly.entity_id
_entity_poly.type
_entity_poly.pdbx_seq_one_letter_code
_entity_poly.pdbx_strand_id
1 'polypeptide(L)'
;MYQAGLVLEGGGMKGVYTAGVLDFFTEKGIDFSHIYGVSAGACHMCSYLSRQKGRALSVSVDYLDTRRYCSLESLLTSGDLFNVDFCYHLIPDYLYPYDYDTFEKYPGKAYSVVTNIETGQPEYLRVRDIRKDIDKIRASASLPL
;
A
#
# COMPACT_ATOMS: atom_id res chain seq x y z
N MET A 1 -12.07 13.29 -12.49
CA MET A 1 -11.90 12.96 -11.06
C MET A 1 -13.18 13.27 -10.30
N TYR A 2 -13.68 12.29 -9.55
CA TYR A 2 -14.84 12.38 -8.67
C TYR A 2 -14.49 13.14 -7.40
N GLN A 3 -15.37 14.07 -6.99
CA GLN A 3 -15.30 14.78 -5.71
C GLN A 3 -15.85 13.90 -4.58
N ALA A 4 -15.20 12.76 -4.36
CA ALA A 4 -15.55 11.76 -3.36
C ALA A 4 -14.28 11.21 -2.67
N GLY A 5 -14.50 10.57 -1.51
CA GLY A 5 -13.50 9.81 -0.79
C GLY A 5 -13.59 8.32 -1.12
N LEU A 6 -12.47 7.73 -1.53
CA LEU A 6 -12.31 6.28 -1.69
C LEU A 6 -11.65 5.71 -0.43
N VAL A 7 -12.31 4.76 0.23
CA VAL A 7 -11.77 4.07 1.42
C VAL A 7 -11.37 2.66 1.02
N LEU A 8 -10.12 2.31 1.32
CA LEU A 8 -9.51 1.03 1.00
C LEU A 8 -9.14 0.33 2.30
N GLU A 9 -9.94 -0.66 2.66
CA GLU A 9 -9.80 -1.42 3.89
C GLU A 9 -8.56 -2.32 3.89
N GLY A 10 -8.13 -2.69 5.09
CA GLY A 10 -7.12 -3.73 5.30
C GLY A 10 -7.68 -5.13 5.03
N GLY A 11 -6.80 -6.12 5.02
CA GLY A 11 -7.23 -7.51 4.81
C GLY A 11 -6.11 -8.53 4.63
N GLY A 12 -4.85 -8.12 4.85
CA GLY A 12 -3.69 -8.96 4.54
C GLY A 12 -3.77 -9.51 3.11
N MET A 13 -3.56 -10.81 2.96
CA MET A 13 -3.62 -11.50 1.67
C MET A 13 -5.01 -11.46 0.99
N LYS A 14 -6.10 -11.20 1.73
CA LYS A 14 -7.44 -11.04 1.14
C LYS A 14 -7.60 -9.70 0.38
N GLY A 15 -6.65 -8.77 0.55
CA GLY A 15 -6.63 -7.48 -0.13
C GLY A 15 -6.56 -7.55 -1.66
N VAL A 16 -6.22 -8.72 -2.23
CA VAL A 16 -6.15 -8.94 -3.68
C VAL A 16 -7.49 -8.64 -4.39
N TYR A 17 -8.63 -8.82 -3.71
CA TYR A 17 -9.91 -8.38 -4.26
C TYR A 17 -9.94 -6.87 -4.55
N THR A 18 -9.46 -6.06 -3.60
CA THR A 18 -9.32 -4.60 -3.76
C THR A 18 -8.38 -4.24 -4.90
N ALA A 19 -7.30 -5.00 -5.10
CA ALA A 19 -6.39 -4.80 -6.23
C ALA A 19 -7.12 -4.91 -7.58
N GLY A 20 -7.97 -5.91 -7.75
CA GLY A 20 -8.77 -6.07 -8.98
C GLY A 20 -9.77 -4.94 -9.22
N VAL A 21 -10.43 -4.44 -8.17
CA VAL A 21 -11.33 -3.29 -8.25
C VAL A 21 -10.57 -2.01 -8.66
N LEU A 22 -9.39 -1.79 -8.07
CA LEU A 22 -8.55 -0.63 -8.38
C LEU A 22 -7.94 -0.70 -9.79
N ASP A 23 -7.63 -1.90 -10.28
CA ASP A 23 -7.24 -2.10 -11.68
C ASP A 23 -8.37 -1.70 -12.62
N PHE A 24 -9.61 -2.11 -12.33
CA PHE A 24 -10.78 -1.68 -13.11
C PHE A 24 -10.97 -0.16 -13.05
N PHE A 25 -10.79 0.48 -11.89
CA PHE A 25 -10.85 1.94 -11.80
C PHE A 25 -9.77 2.62 -12.66
N THR A 26 -8.55 2.08 -12.66
CA THR A 26 -7.45 2.56 -13.50
C THR A 26 -7.81 2.46 -14.99
N GLU A 27 -8.33 1.32 -15.44
CA GLU A 27 -8.77 1.11 -16.82
C GLU A 27 -9.87 2.07 -17.26
N LYS A 28 -10.80 2.38 -16.34
CA LYS A 28 -11.94 3.26 -16.62
C LYS A 28 -11.64 4.74 -16.40
N GLY A 29 -10.42 5.10 -16.01
CA GLY A 29 -10.07 6.48 -15.67
C GLY A 29 -10.89 7.04 -14.51
N ILE A 30 -11.33 6.17 -13.61
CA ILE A 30 -12.09 6.54 -12.41
C ILE A 30 -11.08 6.99 -11.37
N ASP A 31 -11.18 8.26 -10.97
CA ASP A 31 -10.26 8.91 -10.03
C ASP A 31 -11.00 9.59 -8.89
N PHE A 32 -10.39 9.65 -7.70
CA PHE A 32 -11.01 10.21 -6.50
C PHE A 32 -10.19 11.38 -5.95
N SER A 33 -10.88 12.42 -5.50
CA SER A 33 -10.25 13.59 -4.88
C SER A 33 -9.50 13.25 -3.58
N HIS A 34 -9.96 12.23 -2.85
CA HIS A 34 -9.38 11.78 -1.58
C HIS A 34 -9.36 10.25 -1.55
N ILE A 35 -8.25 9.66 -1.10
CA ILE A 35 -8.10 8.22 -0.94
C ILE A 35 -7.51 7.94 0.44
N TYR A 36 -8.10 6.97 1.13
CA TYR A 36 -7.70 6.54 2.47
C TYR A 36 -7.40 5.06 2.43
N GLY A 37 -6.15 4.67 2.69
CA GLY A 37 -5.72 3.27 2.72
C GLY A 37 -5.38 2.80 4.13
N VAL A 38 -5.86 1.62 4.49
CA VAL A 38 -5.52 0.91 5.73
C VAL A 38 -4.82 -0.40 5.38
N SER A 39 -3.64 -0.67 5.95
CA SER A 39 -2.91 -1.93 5.77
C SER A 39 -2.74 -2.30 4.29
N ALA A 40 -3.19 -3.49 3.86
CA ALA A 40 -3.18 -3.91 2.46
C ALA A 40 -3.83 -2.88 1.51
N GLY A 41 -4.87 -2.18 1.96
CA GLY A 41 -5.48 -1.08 1.22
C GLY A 41 -4.52 0.09 0.96
N ALA A 42 -3.65 0.43 1.92
CA ALA A 42 -2.59 1.42 1.72
C ALA A 42 -1.55 0.94 0.68
N CYS A 43 -1.18 -0.34 0.72
CA CYS A 43 -0.26 -0.93 -0.26
C CYS A 43 -0.86 -0.95 -1.68
N HIS A 44 -2.11 -1.39 -1.83
CA HIS A 44 -2.78 -1.46 -3.13
C HIS A 44 -3.09 -0.07 -3.71
N MET A 45 -3.39 0.90 -2.84
CA MET A 45 -3.52 2.31 -3.22
C MET A 45 -2.29 2.81 -3.98
N CYS A 46 -1.08 2.41 -3.59
CA CYS A 46 0.15 2.85 -4.27
C CYS A 46 0.12 2.49 -5.76
N SER A 47 -0.17 1.24 -6.11
CA SER A 47 -0.21 0.79 -7.51
C SER A 47 -1.32 1.46 -8.33
N TYR A 48 -2.47 1.74 -7.70
CA TYR A 48 -3.55 2.51 -8.33
C TYR A 48 -3.12 3.94 -8.65
N LEU A 49 -2.48 4.60 -7.68
CA LEU A 49 -2.02 5.98 -7.79
C LEU A 49 -0.89 6.16 -8.80
N SER A 50 -0.04 5.14 -8.99
CA SER A 50 0.99 5.13 -10.04
C SER A 50 0.49 4.62 -11.40
N ARG A 51 -0.81 4.33 -11.54
CA ARG A 51 -1.43 3.79 -12.78
C ARG A 51 -0.86 2.46 -13.24
N GLN A 52 -0.22 1.71 -12.36
CA GLN A 52 0.42 0.44 -12.69
C GLN A 52 -0.57 -0.71 -12.52
N LYS A 53 -1.48 -0.85 -13.49
CA LYS A 53 -2.46 -1.95 -13.54
C LYS A 53 -1.75 -3.30 -13.42
N GLY A 54 -2.29 -4.21 -12.61
CA GLY A 54 -1.77 -5.56 -12.40
C GLY A 54 -0.60 -5.64 -11.42
N ARG A 55 0.09 -4.54 -11.14
CA ARG A 55 1.23 -4.52 -10.20
C ARG A 55 0.83 -4.96 -8.80
N ALA A 56 -0.31 -4.47 -8.29
CA ALA A 56 -0.78 -4.84 -6.95
C ALA A 56 -1.05 -6.35 -6.83
N LEU A 57 -1.60 -6.97 -7.88
CA LEU A 57 -1.80 -8.41 -7.93
C LEU A 57 -0.45 -9.14 -7.91
N SER A 58 0.44 -8.83 -8.87
CA SER A 58 1.76 -9.47 -9.01
C SER A 58 2.58 -9.41 -7.71
N VAL A 59 2.70 -8.22 -7.11
CA VAL A 59 3.40 -8.02 -5.83
C VAL A 59 2.81 -8.87 -4.70
N SER A 60 1.49 -9.12 -4.73
CA SER A 60 0.80 -9.87 -3.69
C SER A 60 0.89 -11.38 -3.88
N VAL A 61 0.99 -11.88 -5.11
CA VAL A 61 0.88 -13.33 -5.41
C VAL A 61 2.20 -13.99 -5.75
N ASP A 62 3.12 -13.29 -6.43
CA ASP A 62 4.35 -13.90 -6.96
C ASP A 62 5.35 -14.29 -5.87
N TYR A 63 5.16 -13.74 -4.67
CA TYR A 63 6.06 -13.94 -3.52
C TYR A 63 5.39 -14.62 -2.33
N LEU A 64 4.16 -15.15 -2.46
CA LEU A 64 3.45 -15.80 -1.36
C LEU A 64 4.21 -16.99 -0.77
N ASP A 65 4.91 -17.75 -1.62
CA ASP A 65 5.65 -18.95 -1.22
C ASP A 65 7.05 -18.64 -0.67
N THR A 66 7.49 -17.37 -0.67
CA THR A 66 8.80 -17.01 -0.09
C THR A 66 8.67 -16.52 1.34
N ARG A 67 9.48 -17.11 2.23
CA ARG A 67 9.62 -16.64 3.62
C ARG A 67 10.09 -15.19 3.72
N ARG A 68 10.73 -14.68 2.67
CA ARG A 68 11.16 -13.28 2.58
C ARG A 68 10.00 -12.32 2.34
N TYR A 69 8.80 -12.79 2.00
CA TYR A 69 7.64 -11.92 1.86
C TYR A 69 6.87 -11.81 3.18
N CYS A 70 6.43 -12.95 3.72
CA CYS A 70 5.68 -13.01 4.97
C CYS A 70 6.12 -14.23 5.77
N SER A 71 6.69 -14.04 6.97
CA SER A 71 7.14 -15.17 7.81
C SER A 71 7.21 -14.84 9.30
N LEU A 72 7.02 -15.87 10.12
CA LEU A 72 7.28 -15.81 11.57
C LEU A 72 8.76 -15.50 11.88
N GLU A 73 9.67 -15.96 11.02
CA GLU A 73 11.09 -15.64 11.12
C GLU A 73 11.35 -14.14 10.99
N SER A 74 10.70 -13.47 10.03
CA SER A 74 10.74 -12.01 9.91
C SER A 74 10.18 -11.33 11.16
N LEU A 75 9.05 -11.81 11.68
CA LEU A 75 8.45 -11.26 12.90
C LEU A 75 9.40 -11.34 14.10
N LEU A 76 10.04 -12.49 14.31
CA LEU A 76 10.94 -12.71 15.45
C LEU A 76 12.26 -11.92 15.34
N THR A 77 12.73 -11.67 14.12
CA THR A 77 14.03 -11.01 13.88
C THR A 77 13.92 -9.49 13.71
N SER A 78 12.80 -9.00 13.17
CA SER A 78 12.60 -7.59 12.83
C SER A 78 11.40 -6.92 13.50
N GLY A 79 10.48 -7.70 14.10
CA GLY A 79 9.21 -7.20 14.60
C GLY A 79 8.12 -7.04 13.52
N ASP A 80 8.45 -7.23 12.24
CA ASP A 80 7.48 -7.15 11.13
C ASP A 80 7.22 -8.53 10.51
N LEU A 81 5.93 -8.91 10.45
CA LEU A 81 5.49 -10.15 9.79
C LEU A 81 5.78 -10.14 8.29
N PHE A 82 5.62 -8.97 7.66
CA PHE A 82 6.02 -8.71 6.29
C PHE A 82 7.42 -8.12 6.28
N ASN A 83 8.36 -8.79 5.61
CA ASN A 83 9.75 -8.38 5.66
C ASN A 83 9.95 -6.97 5.08
N VAL A 84 10.56 -6.09 5.85
CA VAL A 84 10.66 -4.66 5.52
C VAL A 84 11.48 -4.45 4.25
N ASP A 85 12.70 -4.97 4.22
CA ASP A 85 13.62 -4.82 3.10
C ASP A 85 13.05 -5.42 1.82
N PHE A 86 12.35 -6.54 1.93
CA PHE A 86 11.74 -7.18 0.78
C PHE A 86 10.54 -6.39 0.26
N CYS A 87 9.56 -6.09 1.11
CA CYS A 87 8.27 -5.51 0.71
C CYS A 87 8.34 -4.02 0.36
N TYR A 88 9.20 -3.25 1.04
CA TYR A 88 9.22 -1.79 0.93
C TYR A 88 10.46 -1.23 0.22
N HIS A 89 11.46 -2.07 -0.08
CA HIS A 89 12.65 -1.67 -0.85
C HIS A 89 12.87 -2.57 -2.07
N LEU A 90 13.14 -3.87 -1.88
CA LEU A 90 13.50 -4.76 -3.00
C LEU A 90 12.40 -4.86 -4.07
N ILE A 91 11.14 -5.04 -3.65
CA ILE A 91 10.00 -5.10 -4.58
C ILE A 91 9.83 -3.76 -5.32
N PRO A 92 9.57 -2.61 -4.65
CA PRO A 92 9.31 -1.36 -5.34
C PRO A 92 10.51 -0.73 -6.05
N ASP A 93 11.75 -1.11 -5.71
CA ASP A 93 12.94 -0.50 -6.32
C ASP A 93 13.54 -1.36 -7.45
N TYR A 94 13.36 -2.68 -7.42
CA TYR A 94 14.04 -3.59 -8.37
C TYR A 94 13.11 -4.61 -9.05
N LEU A 95 12.25 -5.30 -8.30
CA LEU A 95 11.49 -6.44 -8.85
C LEU A 95 10.22 -6.02 -9.58
N TYR A 96 9.46 -5.11 -8.96
CA TYR A 96 8.30 -4.43 -9.52
C TYR A 96 8.46 -2.92 -9.35
N PRO A 97 9.36 -2.29 -10.13
CA PRO A 97 9.69 -0.89 -9.98
C PRO A 97 8.45 0.00 -9.92
N TYR A 98 8.37 0.82 -8.88
CA TYR A 98 7.26 1.74 -8.68
C TYR A 98 7.43 2.97 -9.56
N ASP A 99 6.36 3.39 -10.24
CA ASP A 99 6.35 4.65 -11.00
C ASP A 99 6.04 5.82 -10.08
N TYR A 100 7.10 6.31 -9.43
CA TYR A 100 7.06 7.46 -8.53
C TYR A 100 6.60 8.75 -9.23
N ASP A 101 7.04 8.97 -10.46
CA ASP A 101 6.78 10.22 -11.19
C ASP A 101 5.31 10.32 -11.59
N THR A 102 4.67 9.20 -11.92
CA THR A 102 3.23 9.15 -12.18
C THR A 102 2.42 9.39 -10.90
N PHE A 103 2.83 8.82 -9.76
CA PHE A 103 2.15 9.09 -8.49
C PHE A 103 2.26 10.57 -8.07
N GLU A 104 3.45 11.18 -8.17
CA GLU A 104 3.67 12.58 -7.79
C GLU A 104 2.77 13.56 -8.57
N LYS A 105 2.32 13.16 -9.77
CA LYS A 105 1.40 13.93 -10.61
C LYS A 105 -0.08 13.70 -10.29
N TYR A 106 -0.42 12.78 -9.37
CA TYR A 106 -1.80 12.53 -9.00
C TYR A 106 -2.42 13.78 -8.35
N PRO A 107 -3.50 14.36 -8.90
CA PRO A 107 -4.01 15.65 -8.42
C PRO A 107 -4.85 15.54 -7.14
N GLY A 108 -5.22 14.32 -6.72
CA GLY A 108 -5.96 14.07 -5.49
C GLY A 108 -5.05 13.96 -4.26
N LYS A 109 -5.64 13.61 -3.11
CA LYS A 109 -4.91 13.44 -1.85
C LYS A 109 -4.99 12.00 -1.38
N ALA A 110 -3.83 11.39 -1.13
CA ALA A 110 -3.72 10.05 -0.58
C ALA A 110 -3.33 10.10 0.90
N TYR A 111 -3.93 9.24 1.70
CA TYR A 111 -3.66 9.12 3.13
C TYR A 111 -3.46 7.65 3.51
N SER A 112 -2.40 7.40 4.26
CA SER A 112 -2.19 6.14 4.95
C SER A 112 -2.72 6.30 6.37
N VAL A 113 -3.64 5.42 6.76
CA VAL A 113 -4.31 5.51 8.06
C VAL A 113 -3.62 4.56 9.03
N VAL A 114 -3.22 5.09 10.18
CA VAL A 114 -2.51 4.36 11.23
C VAL A 114 -3.25 4.53 12.56
N THR A 115 -2.95 3.65 13.52
CA THR A 115 -3.35 3.87 14.92
C THR A 115 -2.16 4.43 15.68
N ASN A 116 -2.31 5.60 16.30
CA ASN A 116 -1.26 6.16 17.14
C ASN A 116 -1.21 5.38 18.47
N ILE A 117 -0.03 4.86 18.82
CA ILE A 117 0.17 4.02 20.02
C ILE A 117 0.11 4.79 21.34
N GLU A 118 0.39 6.10 21.32
CA GLU A 118 0.35 6.96 22.51
C GLU A 118 -1.09 7.39 22.84
N THR A 119 -1.90 7.65 21.81
CA THR A 119 -3.26 8.20 21.97
C THR A 119 -4.38 7.19 21.74
N GLY A 120 -4.09 6.07 21.07
CA GLY A 120 -5.08 5.09 20.63
C GLY A 120 -6.03 5.59 19.53
N GLN A 121 -5.79 6.79 18.97
CA GLN A 121 -6.65 7.40 17.96
C GLN A 121 -6.16 7.11 16.53
N PRO A 122 -7.06 7.15 15.53
CA PRO A 122 -6.65 7.07 14.13
C PRO A 122 -5.93 8.35 13.70
N GLU A 123 -4.82 8.19 13.00
CA GLU A 123 -4.12 9.28 12.31
C GLU A 123 -4.13 9.07 10.81
N TYR A 124 -4.36 10.17 10.08
CA TYR A 124 -4.48 10.19 8.62
C TYR A 124 -3.23 10.82 8.03
N LEU A 125 -2.19 10.00 7.83
CA LEU A 125 -0.90 10.48 7.38
C LEU A 125 -0.93 10.73 5.88
N ARG A 126 -0.81 12.01 5.48
CA ARG A 126 -0.80 12.37 4.06
C ARG A 126 0.45 11.83 3.37
N VAL A 127 0.25 11.17 2.24
CA VAL A 127 1.30 10.63 1.36
C VAL A 127 1.40 11.54 0.14
N ARG A 128 2.59 12.06 -0.13
CA ARG A 128 2.89 12.96 -1.26
C ARG A 128 4.04 12.47 -2.12
N ASP A 129 4.99 11.76 -1.51
CA ASP A 129 6.21 11.28 -2.15
C ASP A 129 6.52 9.91 -1.54
N ILE A 130 6.23 8.82 -2.27
CA ILE A 130 6.42 7.45 -1.74
C ILE A 130 7.87 7.20 -1.33
N ARG A 131 8.88 7.84 -1.96
CA ARG A 131 10.28 7.64 -1.56
C ARG A 131 10.54 8.10 -0.12
N LYS A 132 9.84 9.15 0.32
CA LYS A 132 9.97 9.71 1.68
C LYS A 132 8.89 9.20 2.64
N ASP A 133 7.76 8.77 2.08
CA ASP A 133 6.56 8.43 2.82
C ASP A 133 6.32 6.92 2.92
N ILE A 134 7.26 6.09 2.46
CA ILE A 134 7.14 4.62 2.47
C ILE A 134 6.84 4.08 3.87
N ASP A 135 7.45 4.68 4.90
CA ASP A 135 7.22 4.30 6.29
C ASP A 135 5.80 4.57 6.77
N LYS A 136 5.07 5.51 6.15
CA LYS A 136 3.64 5.73 6.46
C LYS A 136 2.82 4.53 5.97
N ILE A 137 3.13 4.03 4.77
CA ILE A 137 2.50 2.83 4.19
C ILE A 137 2.81 1.62 5.06
N ARG A 138 4.09 1.44 5.42
CA ARG A 138 4.53 0.37 6.32
C ARG A 138 3.81 0.43 7.66
N ALA A 139 3.79 1.59 8.32
CA ALA A 139 3.15 1.77 9.62
C ALA A 139 1.65 1.39 9.59
N SER A 140 0.95 1.65 8.48
CA SER A 140 -0.44 1.23 8.30
C SER A 140 -0.61 -0.29 8.11
N ALA A 141 0.42 -0.96 7.59
CA ALA A 141 0.43 -2.40 7.35
C ALA A 141 1.10 -3.23 8.46
N SER A 142 1.74 -2.59 9.45
CA SER A 142 2.29 -3.26 10.62
C SER A 142 1.16 -3.75 11.55
N LEU A 143 1.23 -5.03 11.91
CA LEU A 143 0.26 -5.67 12.80
C LEU A 143 0.81 -5.69 14.23
N PRO A 144 0.04 -5.26 15.25
CA PRO A 144 0.42 -5.44 16.64
C PRO A 144 0.21 -6.90 17.04
N LEU A 145 1.26 -7.72 16.88
CA LEU A 145 1.28 -9.17 17.16
C LEU A 145 1.95 -9.49 18.51
#